data_AF-A0A9P7DYC5-F1
#
_entry.id   AF-A0A9P7DYC5-F1
#
_cell.length_a   1.000
_cell.length_b   1.000
_cell.length_c   1.000
_cell.angle_alpha   90.00
_cell.angle_beta   90.00
_cell.angle_gamma   90.00
#
_symmetry.space_group_name_H-M   'P 1'
#
loop_
_entity.id
_entity.type
_entity.pdbx_description
1 polymer ?
#
loop_
_entity_poly.entity_id
_entity_poly.type
_entity_poly.pdbx_seq_one_letter_code
_entity_poly.pdbx_strand_id
1 'polypeptide(L)'
;LCVTCDNVSNNDAMIDELAVDMPDFGGQVMHTRCFLHMVNLVAKLVICKFDVLKRKQDNSRDDEAELTAEESQLKEQLEELSKNIELKDYVTIAEITGDDSNVGDNTEGLVDATMLLTSDEQEEL
;
A
#
# COMPACT_ATOMS: atom_id res chain seq x y z
N LEU A 1 -26.02 6.95 -12.90
CA LEU A 1 -25.65 7.56 -11.60
C LEU A 1 -25.06 6.45 -10.74
N CYS A 2 -23.89 6.63 -10.13
CA CYS A 2 -23.27 5.61 -9.26
C CYS A 2 -22.91 6.22 -7.89
N VAL A 3 -22.85 5.37 -6.86
CA VAL A 3 -22.56 5.76 -5.48
C VAL A 3 -21.33 4.99 -5.01
N THR A 4 -20.37 5.70 -4.41
CA THR A 4 -19.14 5.08 -3.87
C THR A 4 -19.12 5.12 -2.35
N CYS A 5 -19.07 3.97 -1.69
CA CYS A 5 -19.07 3.85 -0.22
C CYS A 5 -18.08 2.78 0.28
N ASP A 6 -17.80 2.74 1.58
CA ASP A 6 -16.88 1.75 2.16
C ASP A 6 -17.44 0.32 2.17
N ASN A 7 -16.58 -0.67 2.41
CA ASN A 7 -16.90 -2.09 2.32
C ASN A 7 -17.56 -2.62 3.60
N VAL A 8 -18.66 -2.00 4.02
CA VAL A 8 -19.44 -2.39 5.21
C VAL A 8 -20.85 -2.79 4.80
N SER A 9 -21.41 -3.83 5.43
CA SER A 9 -22.72 -4.40 5.06
C SER A 9 -23.88 -3.41 5.21
N ASN A 10 -23.75 -2.41 6.09
CA ASN A 10 -24.72 -1.34 6.20
C ASN A 10 -24.87 -0.55 4.89
N ASN A 11 -23.80 -0.41 4.11
CA ASN A 11 -23.87 0.28 2.83
C ASN A 11 -24.54 -0.58 1.76
N ASP A 12 -24.37 -1.90 1.82
CA ASP A 12 -25.11 -2.80 0.94
C ASP A 12 -26.62 -2.67 1.21
N ALA A 13 -27.04 -2.66 2.48
CA ALA A 13 -28.44 -2.45 2.87
C ALA A 13 -28.98 -1.08 2.44
N MET A 14 -28.19 -0.01 2.62
CA MET A 14 -28.56 1.33 2.16
C MET A 14 -28.81 1.38 0.64
N ILE A 15 -27.98 0.70 -0.15
CA ILE A 15 -28.12 0.66 -1.62
C ILE A 15 -29.38 -0.12 -2.03
N ASP A 16 -29.74 -1.17 -1.30
CA ASP A 16 -30.96 -1.93 -1.54
C ASP A 16 -32.21 -1.09 -1.28
N GLU A 17 -32.25 -0.36 -0.16
CA GLU A 17 -33.35 0.58 0.15
C GLU A 17 -33.43 1.71 -0.89
N LEU A 18 -32.27 2.23 -1.33
CA LEU A 18 -32.24 3.29 -2.36
C LEU A 18 -32.80 2.81 -3.70
N ALA A 19 -32.65 1.52 -4.04
CA ALA A 19 -33.24 0.94 -5.24
C ALA A 19 -34.77 0.81 -5.16
N VAL A 20 -35.31 0.65 -3.94
CA VAL A 20 -36.76 0.64 -3.69
C VAL A 20 -37.33 2.06 -3.80
N ASP A 21 -36.65 3.03 -3.19
CA ASP A 21 -37.10 4.43 -3.16
C ASP A 21 -36.92 5.14 -4.51
N MET A 22 -35.93 4.73 -5.32
CA MET A 22 -35.61 5.32 -6.61
C MET A 22 -35.59 4.24 -7.71
N PRO A 23 -36.71 4.04 -8.45
CA PRO A 23 -36.83 2.98 -9.45
C PRO A 23 -35.81 3.05 -10.61
N ASP A 24 -35.31 4.24 -10.90
CA ASP A 24 -34.28 4.46 -11.93
C ASP A 24 -32.85 4.21 -11.41
N PHE A 25 -32.70 4.00 -10.09
CA PHE A 25 -31.42 3.65 -9.50
C PHE A 25 -31.16 2.16 -9.71
N GLY A 26 -30.10 1.83 -10.47
CA GLY A 26 -29.74 0.45 -10.83
C GLY A 26 -29.26 -0.44 -9.65
N GLY A 27 -29.63 -0.11 -8.42
CA GLY A 27 -29.31 -0.84 -7.19
C GLY A 27 -27.84 -1.19 -7.06
N GLN A 28 -27.55 -2.45 -6.72
CA GLN A 28 -26.18 -2.93 -6.50
C GLN A 28 -25.26 -2.77 -7.72
N VAL A 29 -25.79 -2.71 -8.94
CA VAL A 29 -24.97 -2.49 -10.15
C VAL A 29 -24.37 -1.07 -10.15
N MET A 30 -25.00 -0.14 -9.45
CA MET A 30 -24.56 1.25 -9.32
C MET A 30 -23.74 1.51 -8.04
N HIS A 31 -23.48 0.46 -7.25
CA HIS A 31 -22.68 0.55 -6.03
C HIS A 31 -21.21 0.24 -6.30
N THR A 32 -20.37 1.26 -6.21
CA THR A 32 -18.92 1.16 -6.30
C THR A 32 -18.33 1.09 -4.90
N ARG A 33 -17.42 0.13 -4.63
CA ARG A 33 -16.73 0.08 -3.33
C ARG A 33 -15.53 1.04 -3.31
N CYS A 34 -15.32 1.70 -2.18
CA CYS A 34 -14.23 2.65 -1.99
C CYS A 34 -12.86 1.95 -2.07
N PHE A 35 -12.07 2.28 -3.08
CA PHE A 35 -10.74 1.70 -3.31
C PHE A 35 -9.80 1.88 -2.11
N LEU A 36 -9.83 3.07 -1.47
CA LEU A 36 -9.02 3.34 -0.28
C LEU A 36 -9.35 2.37 0.87
N HIS A 37 -10.63 2.06 1.06
CA HIS A 37 -11.05 1.12 2.09
C HIS A 37 -10.59 -0.31 1.75
N MET A 38 -10.69 -0.72 0.48
CA MET A 38 -10.19 -2.02 0.02
C MET A 38 -8.68 -2.16 0.23
N VAL A 39 -7.89 -1.14 -0.11
CA VAL A 39 -6.44 -1.13 0.11
C VAL A 39 -6.11 -1.21 1.61
N ASN A 40 -6.84 -0.48 2.45
CA ASN A 40 -6.65 -0.54 3.90
C ASN A 40 -6.96 -1.93 4.47
N LEU A 41 -8.01 -2.60 3.98
CA LEU A 41 -8.31 -3.99 4.37
C LEU A 41 -7.20 -4.95 3.94
N VAL A 42 -6.70 -4.84 2.70
CA VAL A 42 -5.60 -5.68 2.20
C VAL A 42 -4.33 -5.44 3.03
N ALA A 43 -3.99 -4.19 3.31
CA ALA A 43 -2.84 -3.85 4.14
C ALA A 43 -2.96 -4.45 5.55
N LYS A 44 -4.11 -4.32 6.20
CA LYS A 44 -4.38 -4.93 7.51
C LYS A 44 -4.25 -6.45 7.47
N LEU A 45 -4.75 -7.11 6.43
CA LEU A 45 -4.64 -8.57 6.28
C LEU A 45 -3.19 -9.02 6.12
N VAL A 46 -2.38 -8.28 5.35
CA VAL A 46 -0.96 -8.56 5.15
C VAL A 46 -0.18 -8.35 6.45
N ILE A 47 -0.37 -7.20 7.11
CA ILE A 47 0.33 -6.86 8.35
C ILE A 47 -0.06 -7.82 9.49
N CYS A 48 -1.33 -8.22 9.59
CA CYS A 48 -1.81 -9.14 10.62
C CYS A 48 -1.13 -10.52 10.57
N LYS A 49 -0.55 -10.93 9.44
CA LYS A 49 0.25 -12.18 9.37
C LYS A 49 1.60 -12.07 10.07
N PHE A 50 2.07 -10.85 10.28
CA PHE A 50 3.33 -10.54 10.97
C PHE A 50 3.13 -9.98 12.37
N ASP A 51 1.89 -9.57 12.71
CA ASP A 51 1.53 -9.32 14.10
C ASP A 51 1.60 -10.65 14.86
N VAL A 52 2.63 -10.80 15.69
CA VAL A 52 2.63 -11.78 16.77
C VAL A 52 1.38 -11.50 17.59
N LEU A 53 0.44 -12.44 17.62
CA LEU A 53 -0.83 -12.31 18.34
C LEU A 53 -0.53 -11.85 19.77
N LYS A 54 -0.64 -10.55 20.04
CA LYS A 54 -0.80 -10.06 21.40
C LYS A 54 -2.16 -10.54 21.80
N ARG A 55 -2.22 -11.74 22.38
CA ARG A 55 -3.40 -12.29 23.04
C ARG A 55 -3.98 -11.15 23.86
N LYS A 56 -5.15 -10.66 23.44
CA LYS A 56 -5.86 -9.66 24.19
C LYS A 56 -6.27 -10.37 25.48
N GLN A 57 -5.51 -10.07 26.53
CA GLN A 57 -5.82 -10.38 27.92
C GLN A 57 -7.18 -9.74 28.20
N ASP A 58 -8.25 -10.50 27.97
CA ASP A 58 -9.48 -10.28 28.70
C ASP A 58 -9.14 -10.56 30.17
N ASN A 59 -9.33 -9.54 31.00
CA ASN A 59 -8.65 -9.41 32.27
C ASN A 59 -9.30 -10.33 33.31
N SER A 60 -9.00 -11.63 33.25
CA SER A 60 -9.15 -12.55 34.38
C SER A 60 -8.16 -13.71 34.30
N ARG A 61 -6.86 -13.38 34.44
CA ARG A 61 -5.82 -14.10 35.21
C ARG A 61 -4.43 -13.79 34.63
N ASP A 62 -3.53 -13.41 35.53
CA ASP A 62 -2.10 -13.23 35.31
C ASP A 62 -1.44 -14.56 34.95
N ASP A 63 -1.50 -14.96 33.70
CA ASP A 63 -0.65 -16.04 33.19
C ASP A 63 0.17 -15.47 32.01
N GLU A 64 1.42 -15.10 32.29
CA GLU A 64 2.51 -15.01 31.31
C GLU A 64 2.45 -16.29 30.48
N ALA A 65 1.85 -16.19 29.30
CA ALA A 65 1.62 -17.36 28.49
C ALA A 65 2.96 -17.83 27.94
N GLU A 66 3.52 -18.84 28.61
CA GLU A 66 4.72 -19.56 28.24
C GLU A 66 4.61 -19.93 26.75
N LEU A 67 5.47 -19.31 25.93
CA LEU A 67 5.57 -19.64 24.52
C LEU A 67 5.97 -21.11 24.43
N THR A 68 5.29 -21.86 23.56
CA THR A 68 5.74 -23.23 23.28
C THR A 68 7.17 -23.19 22.73
N ALA A 69 7.93 -24.28 22.91
CA ALA A 69 9.30 -24.34 22.40
C ALA A 69 9.40 -24.04 20.89
N GLU A 70 8.37 -24.44 20.13
CA GLU A 70 8.25 -24.17 18.70
C GLU A 70 8.00 -22.69 18.39
N GLU A 71 7.12 -22.02 19.14
CA GLU A 71 6.87 -20.58 18.99
C GLU A 71 8.08 -19.73 19.39
N SER A 72 8.82 -20.15 20.42
CA SER A 72 10.07 -19.51 20.84
C SER A 72 11.13 -19.61 19.73
N GLN A 73 11.26 -20.78 19.11
CA GLN A 73 12.21 -21.00 18.02
C GLN A 73 11.83 -20.21 16.75
N LEU A 74 10.54 -20.14 16.41
CA LEU A 74 10.05 -19.33 15.29
C LEU A 74 10.29 -17.83 15.51
N LYS A 75 10.11 -17.35 16.75
CA LYS A 75 10.37 -15.96 17.12
C LYS A 75 11.85 -15.59 17.00
N GLU A 76 12.75 -16.48 17.43
CA GLU A 76 14.19 -16.31 17.28
C GLU A 76 14.62 -16.26 15.81
N GLN A 77 14.10 -17.16 14.97
CA GLN A 77 14.35 -17.16 13.51
C GLN A 77 13.85 -15.88 12.83
N LEU A 78 12.69 -15.37 13.24
CA LEU A 78 12.13 -14.13 12.70
C LEU A 78 13.00 -12.91 13.08
N GLU A 79 13.48 -12.87 14.32
CA GLU A 79 14.36 -11.79 14.78
C GLU A 79 15.71 -11.79 14.05
N GLU A 80 16.26 -12.97 13.77
CA GLU A 80 17.48 -13.14 12.96
C GLU A 80 17.27 -12.69 11.51
N LEU A 81 16.14 -13.05 10.88
CA LEU A 81 15.81 -12.62 9.52
C LEU A 81 15.59 -11.10 9.42
N SER A 82 14.99 -10.48 10.45
CA SER A 82 14.79 -9.03 10.52
C SER A 82 16.12 -8.26 10.54
N LYS A 83 17.13 -8.75 11.26
CA LYS A 83 18.45 -8.11 11.35
C LYS A 83 19.16 -8.01 10.00
N ASN A 84 18.90 -8.97 9.10
CA ASN A 84 19.50 -8.98 7.76
C ASN A 84 18.82 -8.01 6.77
N ILE A 85 17.62 -7.52 7.09
CA ILE A 85 16.89 -6.55 6.25
C ILE A 85 17.42 -5.13 6.51
N GLU A 86 17.68 -4.75 7.77
CA GLU A 86 18.14 -3.40 8.13
C GLU A 86 19.54 -3.06 7.59
N LEU A 87 20.41 -4.05 7.35
CA LEU A 87 21.77 -3.81 6.84
C LEU A 87 21.79 -3.49 5.33
N LYS A 88 20.71 -3.77 4.59
CA LYS A 88 20.68 -3.66 3.12
C LYS A 88 20.19 -2.30 2.61
N ASP A 89 19.50 -1.51 3.45
CA ASP A 89 18.97 -0.20 3.07
C ASP A 89 19.95 0.97 3.30
N TYR A 90 21.09 0.74 3.97
CA TYR A 90 22.08 1.80 4.24
C TYR A 90 23.15 1.96 3.13
N VAL A 91 23.36 0.95 2.28
CA VAL A 91 24.53 0.92 1.37
C VAL A 91 24.29 1.67 0.04
N THR A 92 23.05 2.00 -0.34
CA THR A 92 22.78 2.60 -1.65
C THR A 92 22.85 4.13 -1.74
N ILE A 93 22.97 4.86 -0.62
CA ILE A 93 23.04 6.33 -0.66
C ILE A 93 24.50 6.83 -0.58
N ALA A 94 25.34 6.16 0.21
CA ALA A 94 26.72 6.60 0.43
C ALA A 94 27.61 6.42 -0.81
N GLU A 95 27.30 5.48 -1.71
CA GLU A 95 28.04 5.29 -2.98
C GLU A 95 27.64 6.29 -4.08
N ILE A 96 26.52 7.02 -3.93
CA ILE A 96 26.10 8.06 -4.88
C ILE A 96 26.73 9.43 -4.54
N THR A 97 27.07 9.67 -3.27
CA THR A 97 27.58 10.96 -2.80
C THR A 97 29.09 11.01 -2.64
N GLY A 98 29.82 10.14 -3.34
CA GLY A 98 31.27 10.22 -3.46
C GLY A 98 31.68 11.41 -4.32
N ASP A 99 31.89 12.55 -3.67
CA ASP A 99 32.85 13.60 -4.04
C ASP A 99 33.02 13.91 -5.55
N ASP A 100 32.11 14.72 -6.11
CA ASP A 100 32.50 15.67 -7.14
C ASP A 100 31.74 16.99 -6.94
N SER A 101 32.48 17.97 -6.42
CA SER A 101 32.05 19.35 -6.27
C SER A 101 31.94 20.05 -7.63
N ASN A 102 30.96 19.68 -8.45
CA ASN A 102 30.49 20.48 -9.59
C ASN A 102 29.13 19.97 -10.12
N VAL A 103 28.02 20.27 -9.44
CA VAL A 103 26.69 20.10 -10.05
C VAL A 103 26.37 21.36 -10.85
N GLY A 104 27.12 21.57 -11.93
CA GLY A 104 26.51 22.14 -13.11
C GLY A 104 25.41 21.17 -13.56
N ASP A 105 24.26 21.69 -13.97
CA ASP A 105 23.21 20.88 -14.58
C ASP A 105 23.81 20.17 -15.80
N ASN A 106 24.20 18.91 -15.63
CA ASN A 106 24.86 18.13 -16.68
C ASN A 106 23.78 17.74 -17.69
N THR A 107 23.46 18.70 -18.55
CA THR A 107 22.56 18.57 -19.70
C THR A 107 23.23 17.88 -20.89
N GLU A 108 24.44 17.33 -20.70
CA GLU A 108 25.13 16.54 -21.73
C GLU A 108 24.40 15.22 -21.98
N GLY A 109 23.42 15.26 -22.90
CA GLY A 109 22.66 14.11 -23.37
C GLY A 109 21.15 14.35 -23.51
N LEU A 110 20.64 15.47 -23.02
CA LEU A 110 19.24 15.85 -23.17
C LEU A 110 19.04 16.60 -24.50
N VAL A 111 18.75 15.84 -25.55
CA VAL A 111 18.33 16.41 -26.84
C VAL A 111 16.84 16.70 -26.76
N ASP A 112 16.45 17.96 -26.93
CA ASP A 112 15.05 18.34 -27.06
C ASP A 112 14.48 17.68 -28.33
N ALA A 113 13.55 16.74 -28.14
CA ALA A 113 12.97 15.96 -29.22
C ALA A 113 12.29 16.84 -30.29
N THR A 114 11.89 18.07 -29.94
CA THR A 114 11.29 19.03 -30.89
C THR A 114 12.29 19.64 -31.87
N MET A 115 13.59 19.61 -31.56
CA MET A 115 14.66 20.07 -32.47
C MET A 115 15.02 19.04 -33.56
N LEU A 116 14.58 17.79 -33.42
CA LEU A 116 14.79 16.74 -34.43
C LEU A 116 13.63 16.62 -35.43
N LEU A 117 12.54 17.35 -35.20
CA LEU A 117 11.41 17.39 -36.12
C LEU A 117 11.80 18.21 -37.35
N THR A 118 11.49 17.67 -38.52
CA THR A 118 11.57 18.44 -39.76
C THR A 118 10.49 19.54 -39.76
N SER A 119 10.69 20.61 -40.52
CA SER A 119 9.77 21.75 -40.54
C SER A 119 8.31 21.34 -40.84
N ASP A 120 8.14 20.26 -41.61
CA ASP A 120 6.83 19.73 -41.98
C ASP A 120 6.16 19.01 -40.79
N GLU A 121 6.92 18.34 -39.92
CA GLU A 121 6.40 17.63 -38.73
C GLU A 121 6.09 18.58 -37.57
N GLN A 122 6.68 19.77 -37.54
CA GLN A 122 6.35 20.81 -36.56
C GLN A 122 5.00 21.49 -36.84
N GLU A 123 4.48 21.41 -38.07
CA GLU A 123 3.23 22.07 -38.48
C GLU A 123 1.97 21.20 -38.17
N GLU A 124 2.16 19.92 -37.83
CA GLU A 124 1.08 18.97 -37.48
C GLU A 124 0.78 18.86 -35.97
N LEU A 125 1.53 19.57 -35.11
CA LEU A 125 1.32 19.64 -33.65
C LEU A 125 0.54 20.89 -33.22
#